data_AF-A0A9R1BRJ4-F1
#
_entry.id   AF-A0A9R1BRJ4-F1
#
_cell.length_a   1.000
_cell.length_b   1.000
_cell.length_c   1.000
_cell.angle_alpha   90.00
_cell.angle_beta   90.00
_cell.angle_gamma   90.00
#
_symmetry.space_group_name_H-M   'P 1'
#
loop_
_entity.id
_entity.type
_entity.pdbx_description
1 polymer ?
#
loop_
_entity_poly.entity_id
_entity_poly.type
_entity_poly.pdbx_seq_one_letter_code
_entity_poly.pdbx_strand_id
1 'polypeptide(L)'
;MTAAIRDLTQEGYHTLRGGFWNYFSMGMDAEISYAFHSERKRNPEKFKNQLTNQGQYAKLGLKQGWFCASLSHPSSRNIPHFAKVKVMKKPGGHWEELQIHHSIRSIVCVNLPSFSGGLNPWGEPGARKINTEFTLPYVDDGLIEVVGFRDAWHGLVLLAPNGHGHRLAQTHRIRFEFHKGVVDHTFMRVDGEPWKQPLPKDDDTIVIEISHQGQVTMLANEPCKSMSLSDPLSSHGHSDHSDEHKNDVDDEEWEDGRRKFGAAETFKLPDEIDIAHLS
;
A
#
# COMPACT_ATOMS: atom_id res chain seq x y z
N MET A 1 9.60 2.67 10.43
CA MET A 1 8.49 1.95 11.12
C MET A 1 8.93 0.60 11.65
N THR A 2 8.18 0.05 12.61
CA THR A 2 8.38 -1.32 13.11
C THR A 2 7.05 -2.05 13.11
N ALA A 3 7.04 -3.24 12.50
CA ALA A 3 5.97 -4.21 12.59
C ALA A 3 6.39 -5.32 13.55
N ALA A 4 5.62 -5.52 14.60
CA ALA A 4 5.85 -6.53 15.62
C ALA A 4 4.69 -7.53 15.60
N ILE A 5 5.00 -8.79 15.30
CA ILE A 5 4.05 -9.90 15.48
C ILE A 5 4.21 -10.42 16.91
N ARG A 6 3.13 -10.44 17.70
CA ARG A 6 3.10 -10.88 19.10
C ARG A 6 2.14 -12.06 19.24
N ASP A 7 2.59 -13.08 19.97
CA ASP A 7 1.72 -14.13 20.52
C ASP A 7 1.42 -13.80 21.99
N LEU A 8 0.19 -14.05 22.44
CA LEU A 8 -0.32 -13.61 23.74
C LEU A 8 -0.52 -14.75 24.77
N THR A 9 -0.23 -16.01 24.43
CA THR A 9 -0.58 -17.20 25.25
C THR A 9 0.53 -17.78 26.13
N GLN A 10 1.77 -17.26 26.07
CA GLN A 10 2.80 -17.57 27.06
C GLN A 10 3.44 -16.29 27.60
N GLU A 11 3.91 -16.32 28.85
CA GLU A 11 4.70 -15.26 29.51
C GLU A 11 6.05 -14.94 28.81
N GLY A 12 6.17 -15.21 27.52
CA GLY A 12 7.33 -14.90 26.68
C GLY A 12 6.86 -14.42 25.31
N TYR A 13 7.05 -13.13 25.07
CA TYR A 13 6.78 -12.51 23.77
C TYR A 13 7.74 -13.06 22.71
N HIS A 14 7.29 -13.97 21.85
CA HIS A 14 8.00 -14.25 20.59
C HIS A 14 7.70 -13.12 19.59
N THR A 15 8.31 -11.96 19.82
CA THR A 15 8.18 -10.83 18.90
C THR A 15 8.99 -11.12 17.64
N LEU A 16 8.34 -11.42 16.52
CA LEU A 16 9.02 -11.29 15.22
C LEU A 16 9.11 -9.79 14.95
N ARG A 17 10.23 -9.19 15.37
CA ARG A 17 10.49 -7.75 15.32
C ARG A 17 11.08 -7.41 13.96
N GLY A 18 10.23 -7.03 13.01
CA GLY A 18 10.64 -6.54 11.69
C GLY A 18 10.58 -5.02 11.64
N GLY A 19 11.59 -4.38 11.04
CA GLY A 19 11.53 -2.98 10.64
C GLY A 19 11.07 -2.84 9.20
N PHE A 20 10.38 -1.75 8.88
CA PHE A 20 10.12 -1.35 7.50
C PHE A 20 10.16 0.17 7.35
N TRP A 21 10.50 0.63 6.15
CA TRP A 21 10.67 2.04 5.83
C TRP A 21 9.53 2.57 4.98
N ASN A 22 9.00 1.76 4.06
CA ASN A 22 8.02 2.21 3.10
C ASN A 22 6.61 1.72 3.44
N TYR A 23 6.36 0.42 3.36
CA TYR A 23 5.01 -0.09 3.59
C TYR A 23 4.95 -1.53 4.11
N PHE A 24 3.83 -1.80 4.77
CA PHE A 24 3.33 -3.12 5.07
C PHE A 24 2.03 -3.35 4.29
N SER A 25 1.82 -4.53 3.71
CA SER A 25 0.51 -4.92 3.16
C SER A 25 0.08 -6.31 3.62
N MET A 26 -1.23 -6.49 3.72
CA MET A 26 -1.87 -7.74 4.13
C MET A 26 -3.08 -8.05 3.25
N GLY A 27 -3.27 -9.32 2.94
CA GLY A 27 -4.38 -9.83 2.14
C GLY A 27 -3.99 -9.98 0.67
N MET A 28 -4.95 -9.72 -0.22
CA MET A 28 -4.85 -10.00 -1.65
C MET A 28 -3.64 -9.38 -2.38
N ASP A 29 -3.25 -8.14 -2.07
CA ASP A 29 -2.04 -7.52 -2.66
C ASP A 29 -0.76 -8.32 -2.34
N ALA A 30 -0.62 -8.70 -1.07
CA ALA A 30 0.51 -9.50 -0.62
C ALA A 30 0.48 -10.93 -1.18
N GLU A 31 -0.70 -11.50 -1.41
CA GLU A 31 -0.89 -12.81 -2.04
C GLU A 31 -0.33 -12.86 -3.46
N ILE A 32 -0.59 -11.82 -4.26
CA ILE A 32 -0.07 -11.71 -5.64
C ILE A 32 1.44 -11.57 -5.61
N SER A 33 1.94 -10.72 -4.72
CA SER A 33 3.38 -10.54 -4.51
C SER A 33 4.05 -11.87 -4.12
N TYR A 34 3.42 -12.65 -3.25
CA TYR A 34 3.89 -13.97 -2.85
C TYR A 34 3.90 -14.97 -4.01
N ALA A 35 2.83 -15.02 -4.82
CA ALA A 35 2.73 -15.89 -5.99
C ALA A 35 3.81 -15.54 -7.03
N PHE A 36 4.01 -14.25 -7.30
CA PHE A 36 5.08 -13.76 -8.18
C PHE A 36 6.47 -14.14 -7.67
N HIS A 37 6.75 -13.89 -6.39
CA HIS A 37 8.03 -14.24 -5.77
C HIS A 37 8.31 -15.73 -5.82
N SER A 38 7.30 -16.55 -5.53
CA SER A 38 7.40 -18.01 -5.57
C SER A 38 7.64 -18.53 -6.97
N GLU A 39 6.93 -18.00 -7.98
CA GLU A 39 7.12 -18.39 -9.38
C GLU A 39 8.50 -18.00 -9.89
N ARG A 40 8.98 -16.81 -9.50
CA ARG A 40 10.34 -16.32 -9.80
C ARG A 40 11.42 -17.19 -9.18
N LYS A 41 11.26 -17.61 -7.92
CA LYS A 41 12.18 -18.54 -7.25
C LYS A 41 12.21 -19.91 -7.94
N ARG A 42 11.06 -20.39 -8.42
CA ARG A 42 10.94 -21.69 -9.09
C ARG A 42 11.45 -21.69 -10.53
N ASN A 43 11.33 -20.57 -11.24
CA ASN A 43 11.64 -20.47 -12.68
C ASN A 43 12.42 -19.17 -12.99
N PRO A 44 13.63 -18.97 -12.43
CA PRO A 44 14.37 -17.72 -12.58
C PRO A 44 14.63 -17.33 -14.04
N GLU A 45 14.70 -18.32 -14.94
CA GLU A 45 14.90 -18.12 -16.36
C GLU A 45 13.76 -17.37 -17.07
N LYS A 46 12.56 -17.34 -16.49
CA LYS A 46 11.39 -16.60 -17.00
C LYS A 46 11.37 -15.13 -16.59
N PHE A 47 12.27 -14.71 -15.69
CA PHE A 47 12.25 -13.39 -15.04
C PHE A 47 13.56 -12.60 -15.26
N LYS A 48 14.13 -12.71 -16.47
CA LYS A 48 15.46 -12.15 -16.78
C LYS A 48 15.45 -10.63 -16.99
N ASN A 49 14.38 -10.08 -17.54
CA ASN A 49 14.30 -8.68 -17.95
C ASN A 49 13.06 -7.98 -17.35
N GLN A 50 13.08 -6.64 -17.26
CA GLN A 50 12.00 -5.85 -16.66
C GLN A 50 10.64 -6.10 -17.34
N LEU A 51 10.56 -6.01 -18.67
CA LEU A 51 9.31 -6.25 -19.42
C LEU A 51 8.75 -7.66 -19.20
N THR A 52 9.63 -8.67 -19.14
CA THR A 52 9.20 -10.05 -18.83
C THR A 52 8.68 -10.16 -17.41
N ASN A 53 9.29 -9.46 -16.45
CA ASN A 53 8.84 -9.45 -15.05
C ASN A 53 7.46 -8.79 -14.93
N GLN A 54 7.27 -7.65 -15.59
CA GLN A 54 5.99 -6.95 -15.63
C GLN A 54 4.89 -7.80 -16.27
N GLY A 55 5.18 -8.45 -17.41
CA GLY A 55 4.24 -9.35 -18.08
C GLY A 55 3.87 -10.58 -17.24
N GLN A 56 4.83 -11.18 -16.54
CA GLN A 56 4.54 -12.30 -15.62
C GLN A 56 3.72 -11.85 -14.41
N TYR A 57 3.96 -10.65 -13.88
CA TYR A 57 3.16 -10.07 -12.81
C TYR A 57 1.71 -9.86 -13.25
N ALA A 58 1.49 -9.25 -14.42
CA ALA A 58 0.17 -9.08 -15.01
C ALA A 58 -0.53 -10.43 -15.27
N LYS A 59 0.20 -11.42 -15.80
CA LYS A 59 -0.32 -12.77 -16.07
C LYS A 59 -0.72 -13.50 -14.78
N LEU A 60 0.04 -13.35 -13.70
CA LEU A 60 -0.31 -13.93 -12.40
C LEU A 60 -1.52 -13.23 -11.81
N GLY A 61 -1.61 -11.90 -11.91
CA GLY A 61 -2.83 -11.15 -11.61
C GLY A 61 -4.04 -11.72 -12.35
N LEU A 62 -3.94 -11.92 -13.67
CA LEU A 62 -5.03 -12.52 -14.46
C LEU A 62 -5.34 -13.97 -14.08
N LYS A 63 -4.32 -14.81 -13.85
CA LYS A 63 -4.46 -16.26 -13.58
C LYS A 63 -4.93 -16.62 -12.18
N GLN A 64 -4.58 -15.85 -11.15
CA GLN A 64 -5.13 -16.02 -9.81
C GLN A 64 -6.62 -15.67 -9.74
N GLY A 65 -7.22 -15.35 -10.89
CA GLY A 65 -8.60 -14.97 -11.04
C GLY A 65 -8.81 -13.50 -10.74
N TRP A 66 -7.83 -12.65 -10.47
CA TRP A 66 -8.04 -11.32 -9.88
C TRP A 66 -9.04 -10.42 -10.66
N PHE A 67 -9.13 -10.58 -11.99
CA PHE A 67 -10.10 -9.90 -12.86
C PHE A 67 -11.47 -10.63 -12.98
N CYS A 68 -11.54 -11.92 -12.63
CA CYS A 68 -12.71 -12.80 -12.69
C CYS A 68 -13.14 -13.39 -11.31
N ALA A 69 -12.43 -13.09 -10.22
CA ALA A 69 -12.44 -13.75 -8.90
C ALA A 69 -13.56 -13.22 -8.00
N SER A 70 -14.44 -12.39 -8.53
CA SER A 70 -15.76 -12.19 -7.92
C SER A 70 -16.47 -13.55 -7.70
N LEU A 71 -16.15 -14.57 -8.49
CA LEU A 71 -16.84 -15.87 -8.46
C LEU A 71 -16.19 -16.95 -7.56
N SER A 72 -14.96 -16.79 -7.09
CA SER A 72 -14.22 -17.87 -6.39
C SER A 72 -13.43 -17.43 -5.15
N HIS A 73 -13.41 -16.13 -4.80
CA HIS A 73 -12.83 -15.67 -3.53
C HIS A 73 -13.85 -15.84 -2.39
N PRO A 74 -13.60 -16.69 -1.39
CA PRO A 74 -14.51 -16.84 -0.26
C PRO A 74 -14.49 -15.56 0.59
N SER A 75 -15.68 -15.04 0.93
CA SER A 75 -15.83 -13.81 1.72
C SER A 75 -15.15 -13.87 3.09
N SER A 76 -14.94 -15.07 3.64
CA SER A 76 -14.18 -15.30 4.88
C SER A 76 -12.72 -14.85 4.80
N ARG A 77 -12.17 -14.67 3.59
CA ARG A 77 -10.81 -14.15 3.37
C ARG A 77 -10.77 -12.63 3.18
N ASN A 78 -11.90 -11.93 3.32
CA ASN A 78 -11.92 -10.48 3.41
C ASN A 78 -11.45 -10.03 4.80
N ILE A 79 -10.71 -8.92 4.88
CA ILE A 79 -10.04 -8.46 6.10
C ILE A 79 -10.98 -8.41 7.32
N PRO A 80 -12.18 -7.82 7.25
CA PRO A 80 -13.05 -7.69 8.42
C PRO A 80 -13.59 -9.01 8.97
N HIS A 81 -13.52 -10.10 8.19
CA HIS A 81 -14.05 -11.40 8.62
C HIS A 81 -13.05 -12.19 9.45
N PHE A 82 -11.74 -11.95 9.27
CA PHE A 82 -10.69 -12.70 9.97
C PHE A 82 -9.77 -11.82 10.81
N ALA A 83 -9.90 -10.50 10.78
CA ALA A 83 -9.10 -9.59 11.59
C ALA A 83 -9.92 -8.41 12.10
N LYS A 84 -9.84 -8.17 13.41
CA LYS A 84 -10.25 -6.90 14.03
C LYS A 84 -9.09 -5.93 13.95
N VAL A 85 -9.34 -4.74 13.40
CA VAL A 85 -8.30 -3.71 13.24
C VAL A 85 -8.55 -2.60 14.23
N LYS A 86 -7.51 -2.21 14.97
CA LYS A 86 -7.54 -1.10 15.92
C LYS A 86 -6.48 -0.07 15.56
N VAL A 87 -6.78 1.19 15.80
CA VAL A 87 -5.88 2.32 15.52
C VAL A 87 -5.73 3.20 16.76
N MET A 88 -4.59 3.88 16.86
CA MET A 88 -4.32 4.87 17.91
C MET A 88 -3.99 6.21 17.25
N LYS A 89 -4.98 7.10 17.18
CA LYS A 89 -4.87 8.37 16.45
C LYS A 89 -3.89 9.36 17.09
N LYS A 90 -3.70 9.32 18.41
CA LYS A 90 -2.79 10.21 19.15
C LYS A 90 -1.73 9.41 19.92
N PRO A 91 -0.48 9.90 20.04
CA PRO A 91 0.53 9.24 20.87
C PRO A 91 0.03 9.08 22.31
N GLY A 92 0.11 7.87 22.85
CA GLY A 92 -0.39 7.56 24.22
C GLY A 92 -1.91 7.61 24.38
N GLY A 93 -2.68 7.74 23.29
CA GLY A 93 -4.14 7.71 23.31
C GLY A 93 -4.72 6.31 23.54
N HIS A 94 -6.04 6.19 23.46
CA HIS A 94 -6.72 4.90 23.50
C HIS A 94 -6.74 4.23 22.12
N TRP A 95 -6.88 2.91 22.14
CA TRP A 95 -7.16 2.13 20.92
C TRP A 95 -8.62 2.30 20.53
N GLU A 96 -8.87 2.58 19.26
CA GLU A 96 -10.19 2.67 18.63
C GLU A 96 -10.33 1.55 17.61
N GLU A 97 -11.51 0.94 17.50
CA GLU A 97 -11.80 -0.02 16.45
C GLU A 97 -12.04 0.68 15.12
N LEU A 98 -11.26 0.29 14.10
CA LEU A 98 -11.38 0.83 12.77
C LEU A 98 -12.55 0.17 12.04
N GLN A 99 -13.52 0.99 11.61
CA GLN A 99 -14.65 0.51 10.83
C GLN A 99 -14.21 0.23 9.39
N ILE A 100 -14.15 -1.05 9.02
CA ILE A 100 -13.73 -1.49 7.69
C ILE A 100 -14.91 -2.12 6.98
N HIS A 101 -15.21 -1.64 5.77
CA HIS A 101 -16.28 -2.20 4.96
C HIS A 101 -16.01 -3.68 4.62
N HIS A 102 -17.05 -4.53 4.71
CA HIS A 102 -16.96 -5.99 4.55
C HIS A 102 -16.35 -6.46 3.21
N SER A 103 -16.32 -5.60 2.20
CA SER A 103 -15.72 -5.89 0.89
C SER A 103 -14.21 -5.63 0.80
N ILE A 104 -13.57 -5.09 1.84
CA ILE A 104 -12.13 -4.83 1.83
C ILE A 104 -11.37 -6.16 1.94
N ARG A 105 -10.54 -6.43 0.93
CA ARG A 105 -9.77 -7.68 0.76
C ARG A 105 -8.28 -7.52 1.02
N SER A 106 -7.80 -6.29 1.06
CA SER A 106 -6.42 -5.99 1.46
C SER A 106 -6.33 -4.64 2.14
N ILE A 107 -5.37 -4.53 3.06
CA ILE A 107 -4.98 -3.29 3.72
C ILE A 107 -3.49 -3.06 3.44
N VAL A 108 -3.16 -1.82 3.14
CA VAL A 108 -1.78 -1.33 3.00
C VAL A 108 -1.58 -0.22 4.02
N CYS A 109 -0.54 -0.38 4.84
CA CYS A 109 -0.06 0.63 5.77
C CYS A 109 1.19 1.27 5.16
N VAL A 110 1.11 2.56 4.86
CA VAL A 110 2.13 3.30 4.11
C VAL A 110 2.77 4.33 5.05
N ASN A 111 4.09 4.51 4.91
CA ASN A 111 4.90 5.47 5.66
C ASN A 111 5.59 6.47 4.73
N LEU A 112 5.77 6.14 3.44
CA LEU A 112 6.28 7.05 2.42
C LEU A 112 5.23 7.18 1.31
N PRO A 113 5.03 8.35 0.68
CA PRO A 113 4.00 8.57 -0.34
C PRO A 113 4.37 7.94 -1.71
N SER A 114 4.83 6.69 -1.70
CA SER A 114 5.20 5.90 -2.88
C SER A 114 5.05 4.40 -2.61
N PHE A 115 4.21 3.73 -3.38
CA PHE A 115 3.90 2.32 -3.29
C PHE A 115 4.18 1.61 -4.62
N SER A 116 4.59 0.34 -4.54
CA SER A 116 4.67 -0.60 -5.67
C SER A 116 5.11 0.00 -7.01
N GLY A 117 6.29 0.62 -7.04
CA GLY A 117 6.90 1.16 -8.27
C GLY A 117 6.70 2.66 -8.51
N GLY A 118 6.05 3.39 -7.60
CA GLY A 118 5.89 4.85 -7.68
C GLY A 118 4.43 5.33 -7.66
N LEU A 119 3.49 4.44 -7.37
CA LEU A 119 2.06 4.72 -7.24
C LEU A 119 1.75 5.42 -5.91
N ASN A 120 0.68 6.18 -5.83
CA ASN A 120 0.25 6.83 -4.59
C ASN A 120 -1.11 6.25 -4.13
N PRO A 121 -1.13 5.25 -3.23
CA PRO A 121 -2.36 4.62 -2.79
C PRO A 121 -3.19 5.52 -1.87
N TRP A 122 -2.56 6.50 -1.23
CA TRP A 122 -3.24 7.51 -0.42
C TRP A 122 -3.87 8.61 -1.27
N GLY A 123 -3.26 8.94 -2.41
CA GLY A 123 -3.65 10.05 -3.28
C GLY A 123 -3.58 11.41 -2.58
N GLU A 124 -4.29 12.39 -3.13
CA GLU A 124 -4.43 13.73 -2.55
C GLU A 124 -5.83 13.88 -1.93
N PRO A 125 -5.94 14.06 -0.60
CA PRO A 125 -7.21 14.41 0.02
C PRO A 125 -7.62 15.80 -0.49
N GLY A 126 -8.64 15.87 -1.34
CA GLY A 126 -9.02 17.13 -1.98
C GLY A 126 -9.45 18.22 -0.98
N ALA A 127 -8.97 19.46 -1.19
CA ALA A 127 -9.27 20.63 -0.35
C ALA A 127 -10.76 21.06 -0.36
N ARG A 128 -11.58 20.56 -1.32
CA ARG A 128 -12.97 21.00 -1.54
C ARG A 128 -14.01 20.35 -0.62
N LYS A 129 -13.62 19.57 0.38
CA LYS A 129 -14.56 19.14 1.43
C LYS A 129 -14.07 19.69 2.77
N ILE A 130 -14.84 20.62 3.33
CA ILE A 130 -14.68 21.35 4.61
C ILE A 130 -14.65 20.39 5.84
N ASN A 131 -14.41 19.10 5.66
CA ASN A 131 -14.51 18.08 6.70
C ASN A 131 -13.67 16.83 6.39
N THR A 132 -12.42 16.97 5.93
CA THR A 132 -11.54 15.81 5.73
C THR A 132 -10.88 15.44 7.06
N GLU A 133 -11.25 14.28 7.60
CA GLU A 133 -10.57 13.60 8.71
C GLU A 133 -9.08 13.30 8.42
N PHE A 134 -8.66 13.43 7.16
CA PHE A 134 -7.35 13.06 6.64
C PHE A 134 -6.56 14.26 6.12
N THR A 135 -5.26 14.25 6.36
CA THR A 135 -4.32 15.27 5.84
C THR A 135 -3.49 14.70 4.69
N LEU A 136 -2.72 15.59 4.05
CA LEU A 136 -1.64 15.16 3.18
C LEU A 136 -0.65 14.27 3.96
N PRO A 137 -0.01 13.30 3.29
CA PRO A 137 0.97 12.43 3.91
C PRO A 137 2.32 13.18 4.04
N TYR A 138 2.94 13.10 5.22
CA TYR A 138 4.26 13.64 5.47
C TYR A 138 5.20 12.54 5.95
N VAL A 139 6.49 12.64 5.62
CA VAL A 139 7.47 11.60 6.01
C VAL A 139 7.97 11.73 7.44
N ASP A 140 7.61 12.81 8.13
CA ASP A 140 8.11 13.20 9.44
C ASP A 140 7.01 13.56 10.46
N ASP A 141 5.73 13.32 10.12
CA ASP A 141 4.61 13.55 11.03
C ASP A 141 4.40 12.40 12.04
N GLY A 142 5.07 11.27 11.84
CA GLY A 142 4.96 10.08 12.67
C GLY A 142 3.65 9.29 12.48
N LEU A 143 2.92 9.57 11.40
CA LEU A 143 1.67 8.91 11.04
C LEU A 143 1.88 7.74 10.06
N ILE A 144 0.84 6.93 9.95
CA ILE A 144 0.70 5.81 9.02
C ILE A 144 -0.58 6.05 8.23
N GLU A 145 -0.46 6.11 6.91
CA GLU A 145 -1.59 6.10 6.00
C GLU A 145 -2.09 4.66 5.82
N VAL A 146 -3.34 4.41 6.23
CA VAL A 146 -3.98 3.09 6.12
C VAL A 146 -4.97 3.11 4.97
N VAL A 147 -4.70 2.32 3.94
CA VAL A 147 -5.47 2.25 2.70
C VAL A 147 -6.05 0.85 2.51
N GLY A 148 -7.31 0.75 2.07
CA GLY A 148 -7.98 -0.50 1.76
C GLY A 148 -8.32 -0.68 0.28
N PHE A 149 -8.24 -1.92 -0.21
CA PHE A 149 -8.64 -2.29 -1.58
C PHE A 149 -9.64 -3.45 -1.58
N ARG A 150 -10.61 -3.40 -2.50
CA ARG A 150 -11.69 -4.40 -2.61
C ARG A 150 -11.39 -5.51 -3.62
N ASP A 151 -10.68 -5.22 -4.71
CA ASP A 151 -10.40 -6.15 -5.80
C ASP A 151 -9.20 -5.66 -6.64
N ALA A 152 -8.88 -6.41 -7.69
CA ALA A 152 -7.83 -6.10 -8.66
C ALA A 152 -8.01 -4.78 -9.37
N TRP A 153 -9.26 -4.51 -9.74
CA TRP A 153 -9.62 -3.34 -10.50
C TRP A 153 -9.40 -2.09 -9.66
N HIS A 154 -9.72 -2.15 -8.37
CA HIS A 154 -9.34 -1.12 -7.41
C HIS A 154 -7.83 -0.98 -7.21
N GLY A 155 -7.02 -2.02 -7.46
CA GLY A 155 -5.56 -1.90 -7.47
C GLY A 155 -5.05 -1.18 -8.72
N LEU A 156 -5.68 -1.43 -9.88
CA LEU A 156 -5.38 -0.74 -11.13
C LEU A 156 -5.83 0.72 -11.15
N VAL A 157 -6.77 1.11 -10.28
CA VAL A 157 -7.14 2.53 -10.12
C VAL A 157 -5.90 3.39 -9.88
N LEU A 158 -4.89 2.85 -9.18
CA LEU A 158 -3.64 3.57 -8.89
C LEU A 158 -2.84 3.97 -10.13
N LEU A 159 -3.13 3.37 -11.30
CA LEU A 159 -2.52 3.75 -12.57
C LEU A 159 -3.17 4.99 -13.19
N ALA A 160 -4.38 5.35 -12.78
CA ALA A 160 -5.05 6.57 -13.23
C ALA A 160 -4.47 7.80 -12.51
N PRO A 161 -4.42 8.98 -13.16
CA PRO A 161 -3.79 10.19 -12.61
C PRO A 161 -4.24 10.59 -11.20
N ASN A 162 -5.50 10.31 -10.83
CA ASN A 162 -6.08 10.63 -9.52
C ASN A 162 -6.58 9.41 -8.75
N GLY A 163 -6.22 8.21 -9.19
CA GLY A 163 -6.72 6.99 -8.57
C GLY A 163 -6.03 6.69 -7.26
N HIS A 164 -6.82 6.45 -6.23
CA HIS A 164 -6.35 6.12 -4.88
C HIS A 164 -7.21 5.00 -4.30
N GLY A 165 -6.68 4.30 -3.28
CA GLY A 165 -7.45 3.29 -2.56
C GLY A 165 -8.44 3.94 -1.57
N HIS A 166 -9.19 3.12 -0.84
CA HIS A 166 -10.06 3.65 0.22
C HIS A 166 -9.21 4.10 1.41
N ARG A 167 -9.19 5.39 1.71
CA ARG A 167 -8.55 5.92 2.93
C ARG A 167 -9.33 5.43 4.14
N LEU A 168 -8.70 4.61 4.97
CA LEU A 168 -9.32 4.03 6.16
C LEU A 168 -8.94 4.80 7.42
N ALA A 169 -7.67 5.11 7.59
CA ALA A 169 -7.17 5.84 8.77
C ALA A 169 -5.86 6.56 8.46
N GLN A 170 -5.56 7.59 9.25
CA GLN A 170 -4.22 8.14 9.41
C GLN A 170 -3.88 8.07 10.90
N THR A 171 -2.84 7.35 11.30
CA THR A 171 -2.67 6.93 12.70
C THR A 171 -1.22 6.72 13.13
N HIS A 172 -0.92 6.89 14.43
CA HIS A 172 0.43 6.65 14.96
C HIS A 172 0.73 5.16 15.15
N ARG A 173 -0.31 4.36 15.41
CA ARG A 173 -0.20 2.92 15.61
C ARG A 173 -1.42 2.21 15.05
N ILE A 174 -1.20 1.06 14.46
CA ILE A 174 -2.27 0.16 14.01
C ILE A 174 -2.00 -1.24 14.56
N ARG A 175 -3.09 -1.93 14.90
CA ARG A 175 -3.07 -3.29 15.43
C ARG A 175 -4.06 -4.17 14.67
N PHE A 176 -3.60 -5.34 14.23
CA PHE A 176 -4.41 -6.41 13.67
C PHE A 176 -4.53 -7.51 14.71
N GLU A 177 -5.76 -7.82 15.12
CA GLU A 177 -6.09 -8.91 16.05
C GLU A 177 -6.82 -9.99 15.25
N PHE A 178 -6.18 -11.14 15.02
CA PHE A 178 -6.73 -12.17 14.14
C PHE A 178 -7.79 -13.04 14.85
N HIS A 179 -8.89 -13.29 14.15
CA HIS A 179 -9.95 -14.18 14.60
C HIS A 179 -9.52 -15.65 14.43
N LYS A 180 -9.67 -16.41 15.51
CA LYS A 180 -9.32 -17.83 15.59
C LYS A 180 -10.17 -18.65 14.61
N GLY A 181 -9.52 -19.59 13.91
CA GLY A 181 -10.21 -20.61 13.12
C GLY A 181 -10.99 -20.13 11.88
N VAL A 182 -11.00 -18.83 11.56
CA VAL A 182 -11.69 -18.31 10.37
C VAL A 182 -10.93 -18.68 9.09
N VAL A 183 -9.60 -18.54 9.13
CA VAL A 183 -8.68 -18.88 8.04
C VAL A 183 -7.38 -19.42 8.65
N ASP A 184 -6.70 -20.31 7.93
CA ASP A 184 -5.46 -20.95 8.38
C ASP A 184 -4.21 -20.08 8.16
N HIS A 185 -4.28 -19.12 7.24
CA HIS A 185 -3.20 -18.18 6.94
C HIS A 185 -3.73 -16.92 6.26
N THR A 186 -2.89 -15.89 6.27
CA THR A 186 -3.01 -14.73 5.38
C THR A 186 -1.67 -14.44 4.72
N PHE A 187 -1.66 -13.65 3.66
CA PHE A 187 -0.44 -13.21 3.01
C PHE A 187 -0.08 -11.81 3.50
N MET A 188 1.20 -11.59 3.74
CA MET A 188 1.73 -10.32 4.21
C MET A 188 2.97 -9.96 3.40
N ARG A 189 3.28 -8.67 3.38
CA ARG A 189 4.42 -8.12 2.66
C ARG A 189 4.97 -6.92 3.40
N VAL A 190 6.28 -6.82 3.46
CA VAL A 190 7.02 -5.70 4.04
C VAL A 190 8.09 -5.29 3.04
N ASP A 191 8.11 -4.02 2.63
CA ASP A 191 9.14 -3.43 1.76
C ASP A 191 9.58 -4.29 0.56
N GLY A 192 8.63 -5.04 -0.02
CA GLY A 192 8.89 -5.92 -1.17
C GLY A 192 9.09 -7.40 -0.88
N GLU A 193 9.21 -7.81 0.39
CA GLU A 193 9.37 -9.22 0.78
C GLU A 193 8.02 -9.82 1.25
N PRO A 194 7.38 -10.68 0.43
CA PRO A 194 6.12 -11.30 0.79
C PRO A 194 6.31 -12.65 1.50
N TRP A 195 5.41 -12.97 2.43
CA TRP A 195 5.34 -14.28 3.07
C TRP A 195 3.90 -14.73 3.34
N LYS A 196 3.75 -16.02 3.60
CA LYS A 196 2.50 -16.64 4.03
C LYS A 196 2.52 -16.73 5.55
N GLN A 197 1.76 -15.88 6.22
CA GLN A 197 1.66 -15.83 7.68
C GLN A 197 0.63 -16.86 8.18
N PRO A 198 1.04 -17.87 8.96
CA PRO A 198 0.09 -18.75 9.65
C PRO A 198 -0.75 -17.95 10.64
N LEU A 199 -2.03 -18.29 10.74
CA LEU A 199 -2.99 -17.70 11.66
C LEU A 199 -3.41 -18.70 12.73
N PRO A 200 -3.87 -18.24 13.92
CA PRO A 200 -4.11 -19.11 15.05
C PRO A 200 -5.27 -20.08 14.76
N LYS A 201 -5.02 -21.37 15.03
CA LYS A 201 -6.02 -22.44 14.94
C LYS A 201 -6.69 -22.72 16.27
N ASP A 202 -5.94 -22.56 17.37
CA ASP A 202 -6.35 -22.91 18.73
C ASP A 202 -6.40 -21.65 19.63
N ASP A 203 -6.10 -21.77 20.92
CA ASP A 203 -6.29 -20.68 21.89
C ASP A 203 -5.31 -19.49 21.77
N ASP A 204 -4.31 -19.61 20.89
CA ASP A 204 -3.33 -18.57 20.62
C ASP A 204 -3.95 -17.34 19.97
N THR A 205 -3.48 -16.15 20.35
CA THR A 205 -3.92 -14.89 19.74
C THR A 205 -2.72 -14.23 19.10
N ILE A 206 -2.68 -14.26 17.77
CA ILE A 206 -1.68 -13.54 17.01
C ILE A 206 -2.14 -12.10 16.85
N VAL A 207 -1.27 -11.17 17.25
CA VAL A 207 -1.48 -9.74 17.12
C VAL A 207 -0.33 -9.15 16.32
N ILE A 208 -0.62 -8.36 15.29
CA ILE A 208 0.39 -7.54 14.62
C ILE A 208 0.19 -6.11 15.03
N GLU A 209 1.24 -5.49 15.55
CA GLU A 209 1.25 -4.08 15.88
C GLU A 209 2.29 -3.37 15.03
N ILE A 210 1.87 -2.28 14.38
CA ILE A 210 2.75 -1.40 13.62
C ILE A 210 2.78 -0.05 14.31
N SER A 211 3.98 0.46 14.53
CA SER A 211 4.19 1.79 15.11
C SER A 211 5.46 2.44 14.60
N HIS A 212 5.53 3.75 14.75
CA HIS A 212 6.77 4.50 14.59
C HIS A 212 7.79 4.11 15.67
N GLN A 213 9.06 3.93 15.28
CA GLN A 213 10.13 3.44 16.15
C GLN A 213 11.44 4.25 16.02
N GLY A 214 11.51 5.19 15.08
CA GLY A 214 12.69 5.99 14.81
C GLY A 214 12.63 6.62 13.42
N GLN A 215 13.44 7.65 13.23
CA GLN A 215 13.52 8.43 11.99
C GLN A 215 14.97 8.45 11.51
N VAL A 216 15.14 8.45 10.19
CA VAL A 216 16.46 8.55 9.54
C VAL A 216 16.43 9.69 8.53
N THR A 217 17.58 10.34 8.34
CA THR A 217 17.74 11.34 7.27
C THR A 217 17.93 10.63 5.94
N MET A 218 17.17 11.05 4.93
CA MET A 218 17.26 10.51 3.57
C MET A 218 17.65 11.61 2.60
N LEU A 219 18.53 11.28 1.64
CA LEU A 219 18.79 12.14 0.50
C LEU A 219 17.59 12.08 -0.44
N ALA A 220 17.12 13.23 -0.88
CA ALA A 220 16.04 13.38 -1.84
C ALA A 220 16.50 14.21 -3.02
N ASN A 221 16.06 13.85 -4.22
CA ASN A 221 16.22 14.67 -5.41
C ASN A 221 15.01 15.58 -5.56
N GLU A 222 15.23 16.78 -6.09
CA GLU A 222 14.15 17.70 -6.46
C GLU A 222 13.69 17.41 -7.91
N PRO A 223 12.37 17.41 -8.19
CA PRO A 223 11.25 17.54 -7.25
C PRO A 223 10.97 16.23 -6.47
N CYS A 224 10.76 16.35 -5.15
CA CYS A 224 10.47 15.21 -4.27
C CYS A 224 8.98 15.13 -3.94
N LYS A 225 8.34 13.98 -4.19
CA LYS A 225 6.95 13.72 -3.76
C LYS A 225 6.81 13.55 -2.25
N SER A 226 7.90 13.23 -1.56
CA SER A 226 7.93 13.04 -0.12
C SER A 226 8.08 14.38 0.57
N MET A 227 6.96 14.90 1.08
CA MET A 227 6.91 16.18 1.78
C MET A 227 7.30 16.02 3.25
N SER A 228 7.97 17.02 3.80
CA SER A 228 8.28 17.15 5.22
C SER A 228 7.51 18.35 5.79
N LEU A 229 7.01 18.23 7.02
CA LEU A 229 6.42 19.35 7.76
C LEU A 229 7.42 20.47 8.02
N SER A 230 8.72 20.14 8.07
CA SER A 230 9.79 21.10 8.32
C SER A 230 10.25 21.85 7.07
N ASP A 231 9.77 21.48 5.88
CA ASP A 231 10.12 22.14 4.64
C ASP A 231 9.44 23.52 4.55
N PRO A 232 10.19 24.64 4.42
CA PRO A 232 9.61 25.98 4.28
C PRO A 232 8.62 26.10 3.12
N LEU A 233 8.80 25.32 2.05
CA LEU A 233 7.92 25.31 0.88
C LEU A 233 6.56 24.64 1.15
N SER A 234 6.46 23.79 2.18
CA SER A 234 5.19 23.16 2.59
C SER A 234 4.17 24.15 3.14
N SER A 235 4.62 25.35 3.57
CA SER A 235 3.78 26.35 4.21
C SER A 235 3.14 27.35 3.23
N HIS A 236 3.54 27.42 1.96
CA HIS A 236 2.99 28.33 0.95
C HIS A 236 2.77 27.60 -0.39
N GLY A 237 1.64 26.89 -0.49
CA GLY A 237 1.22 26.18 -1.70
C GLY A 237 -0.28 26.20 -1.93
N HIS A 238 -0.95 27.34 -1.68
CA HIS A 238 -2.23 27.62 -2.34
C HIS A 238 -1.93 28.04 -3.78
N SER A 239 -1.70 27.07 -4.67
CA SER A 239 -1.90 27.30 -6.09
C SER A 239 -3.36 26.98 -6.40
N ASP A 240 -4.16 28.04 -6.57
CA ASP A 240 -5.36 27.96 -7.39
C ASP A 240 -4.94 27.38 -8.74
N HIS A 241 -5.30 26.12 -9.01
CA HIS A 241 -5.34 25.63 -10.37
C HIS A 241 -6.61 26.18 -11.01
N SER A 242 -6.53 27.44 -11.43
CA SER A 242 -7.24 27.88 -12.63
C SER A 242 -6.64 27.15 -13.82
N ASP A 243 -7.52 26.61 -14.67
CA ASP A 243 -7.18 25.99 -15.95
C ASP A 243 -6.31 26.92 -16.80
N GLU A 244 -5.00 26.70 -16.81
CA GLU A 244 -4.12 27.28 -17.81
C GLU A 244 -3.26 26.18 -18.44
N HIS A 245 -3.53 25.95 -19.72
CA HIS A 245 -2.69 25.19 -20.64
C HIS A 245 -1.22 25.60 -20.49
N LYS A 246 -0.42 24.76 -19.84
CA LYS A 246 1.04 24.83 -19.94
C LYS A 246 1.51 23.90 -21.04
N ASN A 247 1.88 24.50 -22.17
CA ASN A 247 2.81 23.90 -23.11
C ASN A 247 4.18 23.89 -22.44
N ASP A 248 4.56 22.79 -21.81
CA ASP A 248 5.91 22.63 -21.31
C ASP A 248 6.79 22.17 -22.47
N VAL A 249 7.75 23.04 -22.79
CA VAL A 249 8.83 22.77 -23.75
C VAL A 249 9.80 21.82 -23.06
N ASP A 250 9.89 20.61 -23.62
CA ASP A 250 10.86 19.57 -23.25
C ASP A 250 12.31 20.06 -23.48
N ASP A 251 12.99 20.50 -22.43
CA ASP A 251 14.45 20.38 -22.37
C ASP A 251 14.79 18.96 -21.87
N GLU A 252 14.63 17.98 -22.78
CA GLU A 252 15.10 16.61 -22.59
C GLU A 252 16.65 16.60 -22.57
N GLU A 253 17.25 16.20 -21.44
CA GLU A 253 18.68 15.92 -21.36
C GLU A 253 18.96 14.55 -22.04
N TRP A 254 19.31 14.61 -23.32
CA TRP A 254 19.66 13.47 -24.17
C TRP A 254 21.07 12.95 -23.87
N GLU A 255 21.23 12.12 -22.84
CA GLU A 255 22.41 11.25 -22.73
C GLU A 255 22.08 9.77 -23.00
N ASP A 256 22.72 9.24 -24.05
CA ASP A 256 22.95 7.81 -24.34
C ASP A 256 21.71 6.89 -24.36
N GLY A 257 20.65 7.29 -25.07
CA GLY A 257 19.67 6.36 -25.67
C GLY A 257 18.85 5.48 -24.71
N ARG A 258 18.87 5.75 -23.39
CA ARG A 258 18.08 5.04 -22.39
C ARG A 258 17.30 6.03 -21.52
N ARG A 259 16.06 6.31 -21.93
CA ARG A 259 15.06 6.92 -21.03
C ARG A 259 14.93 6.04 -19.78
N LYS A 260 15.33 6.56 -18.61
CA LYS A 260 15.13 5.90 -17.31
C LYS A 260 13.66 6.05 -16.92
N PHE A 261 12.80 5.19 -17.46
CA PHE A 261 11.42 5.09 -17.00
C PHE A 261 11.42 4.55 -15.56
N GLY A 262 10.78 5.28 -14.65
CA GLY A 262 10.42 4.74 -13.34
C GLY A 262 9.51 3.53 -13.50
N ALA A 263 9.58 2.56 -12.58
CA ALA A 263 8.83 1.31 -12.69
C ALA A 263 7.31 1.51 -12.87
N ALA A 264 6.72 2.54 -12.27
CA ALA A 264 5.30 2.91 -12.44
C ALA A 264 4.99 3.60 -13.79
N GLU A 265 5.92 4.37 -14.37
CA GLU A 265 5.68 5.03 -15.66
C GLU A 265 5.56 4.03 -16.80
N THR A 266 6.24 2.89 -16.71
CA THR A 266 6.07 1.79 -17.66
C THR A 266 4.66 1.19 -17.65
N PHE A 267 3.85 1.46 -16.61
CA PHE A 267 2.48 0.95 -16.46
C PHE A 267 1.39 2.01 -16.62
N LYS A 268 1.74 3.29 -16.76
CA LYS A 268 0.73 4.32 -17.02
C LYS A 268 0.15 4.09 -18.42
N LEU A 269 -1.18 4.12 -18.52
CA LEU A 269 -1.84 4.22 -19.82
C LEU A 269 -1.55 5.61 -20.38
N PRO A 270 -1.25 5.75 -21.68
CA PRO A 270 -1.12 7.06 -22.30
C PRO A 270 -2.43 7.85 -22.11
N ASP A 271 -2.32 9.17 -21.94
CA ASP A 271 -3.43 10.08 -21.60
C ASP A 271 -4.58 10.08 -22.65
N GLU A 272 -4.42 9.39 -23.78
CA GLU A 272 -5.37 9.29 -24.88
C GLU A 272 -6.41 8.14 -24.77
N ILE A 273 -6.39 7.32 -23.71
CA ILE A 273 -7.36 6.22 -23.56
C ILE A 273 -8.51 6.65 -22.65
N ASP A 274 -9.62 7.07 -23.27
CA ASP A 274 -10.88 7.36 -22.60
C ASP A 274 -11.57 6.06 -22.15
N ILE A 275 -11.51 5.78 -20.85
CA ILE A 275 -12.08 4.57 -20.23
C ILE A 275 -13.61 4.71 -20.04
N ALA A 276 -14.22 5.85 -20.39
CA ALA A 276 -15.68 6.04 -20.29
C ALA A 276 -16.50 5.15 -21.24
N HIS A 277 -15.86 4.46 -22.19
CA HIS A 277 -16.52 3.64 -23.20
C HIS A 277 -16.41 2.12 -23.02
N LEU A 278 -15.87 1.64 -21.89
CA LEU A 278 -15.88 0.21 -21.54
C LEU A 278 -16.92 -0.07 -20.44
N SER A 279 -18.18 -0.20 -20.85
CA SER A 279 -19.26 -0.84 -20.09
C SER A 279 -19.97 -1.87 -20.95
#